data_AF-A0A916DY97-F1
#
_entry.id   AF-A0A916DY97-F1
#
_cell.length_a   1.000
_cell.length_b   1.000
_cell.length_c   1.000
_cell.angle_alpha   90.00
_cell.angle_beta   90.00
_cell.angle_gamma   90.00
#
_symmetry.space_group_name_H-M   'P 1'
#
loop_
_entity.id
_entity.type
_entity.pdbx_description
1 polymer ?
#
loop_
_entity_poly.entity_id
_entity_poly.type
_entity_poly.pdbx_seq_one_letter_code
_entity_poly.pdbx_strand_id
1 'polypeptide(L)'
;MEPLYVYLQDSSLNFWPPNIPENLIDNLFPESLLVANTYDAYEFTINKIEQMARRQPNVPIINPTIHSQRMPIINKATRSRKNKNSKFDAM
;
A
#
# COMPACT_ATOMS: atom_id res chain seq x y z
N MET A 1 -19.64 -13.57 27.75
CA MET A 1 -18.86 -12.38 27.35
C MET A 1 -19.39 -11.93 26.00
N GLU A 2 -19.44 -10.62 25.77
CA GLU A 2 -20.00 -10.07 24.53
C GLU A 2 -18.97 -10.13 23.39
N PRO A 3 -19.41 -10.34 22.14
CA PRO A 3 -18.56 -10.24 20.96
C PRO A 3 -18.08 -8.80 20.75
N LEU A 4 -16.81 -8.64 20.40
CA LEU A 4 -16.21 -7.32 20.18
C LEU A 4 -16.80 -6.62 18.94
N TYR A 5 -17.21 -7.39 17.92
CA TYR A 5 -17.71 -6.82 16.66
C TYR A 5 -18.97 -5.96 16.86
N VAL A 6 -19.80 -6.25 17.88
CA VAL A 6 -21.01 -5.48 18.19
C VAL A 6 -20.67 -4.01 18.45
N TYR A 7 -19.55 -3.76 19.13
CA TYR A 7 -19.06 -2.42 19.44
C TYR A 7 -18.37 -1.78 18.24
N LEU A 8 -17.64 -2.57 17.45
CA LEU A 8 -16.93 -2.05 16.29
C LEU A 8 -17.90 -1.66 15.15
N GLN A 9 -19.06 -2.29 15.05
CA GLN A 9 -20.10 -1.94 14.07
C GLN A 9 -21.03 -0.82 14.55
N ASP A 10 -20.94 -0.40 15.81
CA ASP A 10 -21.78 0.66 16.35
C ASP A 10 -21.32 2.04 15.83
N SER A 11 -22.11 2.60 14.91
CA SER A 11 -21.85 3.90 14.30
C SER A 11 -21.92 5.07 15.30
N SER A 12 -22.56 4.90 16.46
CA SER A 12 -22.61 5.94 17.50
C SER A 12 -21.27 6.13 18.23
N LEU A 13 -20.39 5.11 18.18
CA LEU A 13 -19.08 5.14 18.84
C LEU A 13 -17.98 5.80 17.99
N ASN A 14 -18.26 6.10 16.71
CA ASN A 14 -17.37 6.84 15.81
C ASN A 14 -15.93 6.29 15.70
N PHE A 15 -15.76 4.96 15.75
CA PHE A 15 -14.44 4.33 15.63
C PHE A 15 -13.84 4.42 14.22
N TRP A 16 -14.69 4.49 13.20
CA TRP A 16 -14.27 4.46 11.81
C TRP A 16 -14.39 5.83 11.16
N PRO A 17 -13.41 6.24 10.34
CA PRO A 17 -13.55 7.46 9.56
C PRO A 17 -14.71 7.32 8.56
N PRO A 18 -15.37 8.43 8.16
CA PRO A 18 -16.58 8.41 7.34
C PRO A 18 -16.37 7.90 5.90
N ASN A 19 -15.12 7.72 5.47
CA ASN A 19 -14.78 7.15 4.17
C ASN A 19 -14.72 5.61 4.18
N ILE A 20 -14.83 4.98 5.35
CA ILE A 20 -14.91 3.53 5.49
C ILE A 20 -16.38 3.13 5.43
N PRO A 21 -16.78 2.29 4.44
CA PRO A 21 -18.17 1.91 4.30
C PRO A 21 -18.54 0.79 5.29
N GLU A 22 -19.74 0.85 5.87
CA GLU A 22 -20.21 -0.06 6.92
C GLU A 22 -20.17 -1.54 6.50
N ASN A 23 -20.54 -1.83 5.26
CA ASN A 23 -20.52 -3.19 4.69
C ASN A 23 -19.13 -3.84 4.68
N LEU A 24 -18.06 -3.03 4.71
CA LEU A 24 -16.70 -3.54 4.83
C LEU A 24 -16.43 -4.00 6.27
N ILE A 25 -16.90 -3.23 7.25
CA ILE A 25 -16.72 -3.50 8.69
C ILE A 25 -17.50 -4.76 9.09
N ASP A 26 -18.71 -4.94 8.55
CA ASP A 26 -19.59 -6.07 8.89
C ASP A 26 -18.96 -7.44 8.65
N ASN A 27 -18.10 -7.55 7.64
CA ASN A 27 -17.50 -8.81 7.22
C ASN A 27 -16.05 -9.00 7.70
N LEU A 28 -15.46 -8.01 8.37
CA LEU A 28 -14.04 -8.01 8.73
C LEU A 28 -13.75 -8.69 10.07
N PHE A 29 -14.72 -8.72 10.98
CA PHE A 29 -14.49 -9.16 12.36
C PHE A 29 -15.15 -10.51 12.66
N PRO A 30 -14.42 -11.45 13.27
CA PRO A 30 -14.97 -12.74 13.61
C PRO A 30 -15.91 -12.66 14.82
N GLU A 31 -16.98 -13.44 14.80
CA GLU A 31 -17.95 -13.54 15.91
C GLU A 31 -17.32 -14.13 17.19
N SER A 32 -16.21 -14.86 17.05
CA SER A 32 -15.51 -15.50 18.16
C SER A 32 -14.60 -14.56 18.95
N LEU A 33 -14.31 -13.36 18.45
CA LEU A 33 -13.46 -12.39 19.15
C LEU A 33 -14.30 -11.64 20.19
N LEU A 34 -13.97 -11.83 21.45
CA LEU A 34 -14.73 -11.28 22.58
C LEU A 34 -14.14 -9.95 23.05
N VAL A 35 -14.96 -9.12 23.69
CA VAL A 35 -14.55 -7.84 24.29
C VAL A 35 -13.39 -8.02 25.29
N ALA A 36 -13.33 -9.13 26.01
CA ALA A 36 -12.23 -9.39 26.95
C ALA A 36 -10.86 -9.54 26.27
N ASN A 37 -10.83 -9.81 24.96
CA ASN A 37 -9.60 -9.94 24.19
C ASN A 37 -9.20 -8.63 23.49
N THR A 38 -9.87 -7.50 23.76
CA THR A 38 -9.66 -6.25 23.00
C THR A 38 -8.22 -5.77 23.05
N TYR A 39 -7.59 -5.81 24.23
CA TYR A 39 -6.20 -5.38 24.38
C TYR A 39 -5.24 -6.30 23.61
N ASP A 40 -5.39 -7.61 23.77
CA ASP A 40 -4.55 -8.60 23.08
C ASP A 40 -4.72 -8.52 21.55
N ALA A 41 -5.96 -8.32 21.08
CA ALA A 41 -6.26 -8.16 19.67
C ALA A 41 -5.64 -6.87 19.09
N TYR A 42 -5.67 -5.77 19.84
CA TYR A 42 -4.99 -4.54 19.49
C TYR A 42 -3.48 -4.78 19.37
N GLU A 43 -2.85 -5.34 20.39
CA GLU A 43 -1.40 -5.59 20.41
C GLU A 43 -0.99 -6.50 19.24
N PHE A 44 -1.72 -7.59 19.00
CA PHE A 44 -1.50 -8.47 17.86
C PHE A 44 -1.57 -7.73 16.53
N THR A 45 -2.59 -6.88 16.36
CA THR A 45 -2.82 -6.14 15.11
C THR A 45 -1.69 -5.14 14.85
N ILE A 46 -1.30 -4.35 15.85
CA ILE A 46 -0.18 -3.40 15.73
C ILE A 46 1.12 -4.13 15.39
N ASN A 47 1.42 -5.22 16.09
CA ASN A 47 2.61 -6.02 15.84
C ASN A 47 2.63 -6.60 14.41
N LYS A 48 1.48 -6.96 13.84
CA LYS A 48 1.38 -7.42 12.44
C LYS A 48 1.61 -6.29 11.45
N ILE A 49 1.03 -5.11 11.68
CA ILE A 49 1.22 -3.93 10.83
C ILE A 49 2.71 -3.55 10.80
N GLU A 50 3.37 -3.47 11.95
CA GLU A 50 4.80 -3.16 12.03
C GLU A 50 5.66 -4.19 11.29
N GLN A 51 5.36 -5.49 11.44
CA GLN A 51 6.07 -6.54 10.73
C GLN A 51 5.90 -6.44 9.22
N MET A 52 4.69 -6.10 8.74
CA MET A 52 4.43 -5.91 7.31
C MET A 52 5.17 -4.69 6.77
N ALA A 53 5.18 -3.58 7.51
CA ALA A 53 5.91 -2.38 7.13
C ALA A 53 7.42 -2.65 6.97
N ARG A 54 8.02 -3.43 7.88
CA ARG A 54 9.44 -3.82 7.82
C ARG A 54 9.77 -4.77 6.67
N ARG A 55 8.78 -5.51 6.14
CA ARG A 55 8.95 -6.48 5.05
C ARG A 55 8.74 -5.90 3.66
N GLN A 56 8.22 -4.68 3.54
CA GLN A 56 8.12 -4.02 2.23
C GLN A 56 9.54 -3.67 1.75
N PRO A 57 10.01 -4.22 0.61
CA PRO A 57 11.27 -3.76 0.02
C PRO A 57 11.10 -2.28 -0.35
N ASN A 58 12.11 -1.46 -0.10
CA ASN A 58 12.16 -0.08 -0.59
C ASN A 58 12.00 -0.09 -2.11
N VAL A 59 10.77 0.05 -2.61
CA VAL A 59 10.52 0.30 -4.03
C VAL A 59 10.80 1.79 -4.24
N PRO A 60 11.77 2.18 -5.09
CA PRO A 60 11.97 3.58 -5.40
C PRO A 60 10.69 4.12 -6.03
N ILE A 61 10.13 5.18 -5.45
CA ILE A 61 9.00 5.91 -6.00
C ILE A 61 9.46 6.55 -7.31
N ILE A 62 9.14 5.92 -8.44
CA ILE A 62 9.19 6.59 -9.74
C ILE A 62 7.93 7.45 -9.80
N ASN A 63 8.06 8.74 -9.49
CA ASN A 63 6.98 9.70 -9.69
C ASN A 63 6.48 9.61 -11.14
N PRO A 64 5.20 9.33 -11.42
CA PRO A 64 4.69 9.40 -12.78
C PRO A 64 4.56 10.88 -13.15
N THR A 65 5.49 11.37 -13.96
CA THR A 65 5.39 12.66 -14.65
C THR A 65 4.06 12.71 -15.39
N ILE A 66 3.19 13.64 -14.97
CA ILE A 66 1.93 13.98 -15.62
C ILE A 66 2.22 14.35 -17.07
N HIS A 67 1.77 13.52 -18.02
CA HIS A 67 1.72 13.91 -19.43
C HIS A 67 0.37 13.53 -20.03
N SER A 68 -0.40 14.58 -20.34
CA SER A 68 -1.66 14.53 -21.09
C SER A 68 -1.49 13.76 -22.40
N GLN A 69 -2.30 12.72 -22.61
CA GLN A 69 -2.29 11.91 -23.82
C GLN A 69 -2.95 12.68 -24.97
N ARG A 70 -2.15 13.12 -25.94
CA ARG A 70 -2.56 13.40 -27.32
C ARG A 70 -1.76 12.46 -28.23
N MET A 71 -2.43 11.49 -28.85
CA MET A 71 -1.86 10.61 -29.90
C MET A 71 -1.98 11.28 -31.29
N PRO A 72 -1.37 10.77 -32.39
CA PRO A 72 -0.27 9.80 -32.56
C PRO A 72 0.87 10.36 -33.46
N ILE A 73 1.96 9.62 -33.71
CA ILE A 73 2.63 9.49 -35.03
C ILE A 73 3.66 8.34 -34.98
N ILE A 74 3.49 7.42 -35.92
CA ILE A 74 4.36 6.32 -36.32
C ILE A 74 5.74 6.87 -36.76
N ASN A 75 6.85 6.22 -36.39
CA ASN A 75 7.99 6.02 -37.31
C ASN A 75 8.92 4.88 -36.82
N LYS A 76 9.14 3.93 -37.73
CA LYS A 76 10.02 2.76 -37.62
C LYS A 76 11.44 3.12 -38.08
N ALA A 77 12.44 2.42 -37.52
CA ALA A 77 13.84 2.28 -37.96
C ALA A 77 14.71 3.55 -37.75
N THR A 78 16.00 3.53 -37.37
CA THR A 78 17.14 2.67 -37.75
C THR A 78 18.33 2.80 -36.77
N ARG A 79 19.06 1.68 -36.60
CA ARG A 79 20.51 1.48 -36.34
C ARG A 79 21.47 2.69 -36.15
N SER A 80 22.26 2.57 -35.06
CA SER A 80 23.75 2.52 -35.01
C SER A 80 24.62 3.81 -35.02
N ARG A 81 25.69 3.73 -34.19
CA ARG A 81 26.96 4.50 -34.12
C ARG A 81 26.89 5.78 -33.26
N LYS A 82 27.88 6.18 -32.45
CA LYS A 82 29.30 5.85 -32.34
C LYS A 82 29.77 6.36 -30.96
N ASN A 83 30.29 5.50 -30.08
CA ASN A 83 30.95 5.98 -28.86
C ASN A 83 32.44 6.19 -29.21
N LYS A 84 32.89 7.44 -29.29
CA LYS A 84 34.30 7.83 -29.39
C LYS A 84 34.64 8.50 -28.07
N ASN A 85 35.51 7.89 -27.27
CA ASN A 85 36.40 8.61 -26.35
C ASN A 85 37.70 7.81 -26.24
N SER A 86 38.71 8.30 -26.94
CA SER A 86 40.10 7.83 -26.94
C SER A 86 40.78 8.25 -25.64
N LYS A 87 41.43 7.30 -24.96
CA LYS A 87 42.32 7.57 -23.83
C LYS A 87 43.57 6.73 -24.01
N PHE A 88 44.51 7.25 -24.80
CA PHE A 88 45.89 6.78 -24.82
C PHE A 88 46.70 7.82 -24.06
N ASP A 89 47.05 7.49 -22.82
CA ASP A 89 48.20 8.07 -22.11
C ASP A 89 48.59 7.06 -21.03
N ALA A 90 49.57 6.23 -21.39
CA ALA A 90 50.34 5.38 -20.49
C ALA A 90 51.68 5.10 -21.18
N MET A 91 52.63 6.02 -20.99
CA MET A 91 54.07 5.78 -20.93
C MET A 91 54.63 6.62 -19.79
#